data_AF-A0A0F9W7A1-F1
#
_entry.id   AF-A0A0F9W7A1-F1
#
_cell.length_a   1.000
_cell.length_b   1.000
_cell.length_c   1.000
_cell.angle_alpha   90.00
_cell.angle_beta   90.00
_cell.angle_gamma   90.00
#
_symmetry.space_group_name_H-M   'P 1'
#
loop_
_entity.id
_entity.type
_entity.pdbx_description
1 polymer ?
#
loop_
_entity_poly.entity_id
_entity_poly.type
_entity_poly.pdbx_seq_one_letter_code
_entity_poly.pdbx_strand_id
1 'polypeptide(L)'
;MCPHCNSNRKTVDYMATKCEKMLGHDYMRRHNEIVKCIHMLRCKKYKIEDSGKKLRSHSVQQIVANKYVEIRVDTTIKTDVKIKYNKPDIVVIDKKSKEIIIVEIGVTSIDNLQQVES
;
A
#
# COMPACT_ATOMS: atom_id res chain seq x y z
N MET A 1 1.84 -29.49 -6.00
CA MET A 1 0.74 -28.97 -5.15
C MET A 1 1.23 -27.78 -4.32
N CYS A 2 0.34 -27.02 -3.67
CA CYS A 2 0.70 -25.93 -2.76
C CYS A 2 1.51 -26.46 -1.57
N PRO A 3 2.68 -25.88 -1.24
CA PRO A 3 3.53 -26.39 -0.16
C PRO A 3 2.97 -26.13 1.25
N HIS A 4 1.99 -25.24 1.42
CA HIS A 4 1.44 -24.88 2.73
C HIS A 4 0.21 -25.73 3.09
N CYS A 5 -0.80 -25.75 2.22
CA CYS A 5 -2.04 -26.49 2.47
C CYS A 5 -2.04 -27.91 1.89
N ASN A 6 -1.22 -28.18 0.87
CA ASN A 6 -1.22 -29.43 0.09
C ASN A 6 -2.58 -29.81 -0.55
N SER A 7 -3.57 -28.92 -0.55
CA SER A 7 -4.93 -29.20 -1.03
C SER A 7 -5.19 -28.75 -2.46
N ASN A 8 -4.46 -27.73 -2.94
CA ASN A 8 -4.70 -27.12 -4.25
C ASN A 8 -3.45 -27.10 -5.13
N ARG A 9 -3.65 -26.89 -6.44
CA ARG A 9 -2.54 -26.69 -7.39
C ARG A 9 -1.76 -25.43 -7.02
N LYS A 10 -0.43 -25.50 -7.07
CA LYS A 10 0.44 -24.35 -6.85
C LYS A 10 0.38 -23.44 -8.07
N THR A 11 -0.44 -22.40 -8.02
CA THR A 11 -0.45 -21.30 -9.00
C THR A 11 -0.06 -19.99 -8.30
N VAL A 12 0.39 -19.00 -9.08
CA VAL A 12 0.74 -17.67 -8.54
C VAL A 12 -0.48 -17.05 -7.88
N ASP A 13 -1.63 -17.07 -8.57
CA ASP A 13 -2.89 -16.58 -8.02
C ASP A 13 -3.25 -17.34 -6.73
N TYR A 14 -3.23 -18.68 -6.71
CA TYR A 14 -3.56 -19.41 -5.48
C TYR A 14 -2.66 -19.05 -4.29
N MET A 15 -1.34 -18.98 -4.53
CA MET A 15 -0.35 -18.63 -3.50
C MET A 15 -0.52 -17.20 -3.01
N ALA A 16 -0.92 -16.29 -3.88
CA ALA A 16 -1.09 -14.88 -3.54
C ALA A 16 -2.48 -14.59 -2.96
N THR A 17 -3.53 -15.28 -3.37
CA THR A 17 -4.89 -14.76 -3.17
C THR A 17 -5.89 -15.78 -2.59
N LYS A 18 -5.52 -17.07 -2.47
CA LYS A 18 -6.49 -18.13 -2.14
C LYS A 18 -6.01 -19.16 -1.12
N CYS A 19 -4.71 -19.21 -0.80
CA CYS A 19 -4.21 -20.18 0.17
C CYS A 19 -4.52 -19.77 1.61
N GLU A 20 -5.47 -20.47 2.25
CA GLU A 20 -5.91 -20.20 3.62
C GLU A 20 -4.79 -20.13 4.65
N LYS A 21 -3.80 -21.04 4.55
CA LYS A 21 -2.65 -21.05 5.46
C LYS A 21 -1.71 -19.86 5.29
N MET A 22 -1.85 -19.09 4.20
CA MET A 22 -1.08 -17.87 3.91
C MET A 22 -1.88 -16.59 4.17
N LEU A 23 -3.19 -16.70 4.47
CA LEU A 23 -4.09 -15.54 4.55
C LEU A 23 -3.69 -14.58 5.68
N GLY A 24 -3.39 -15.08 6.88
CA GLY A 24 -3.24 -14.21 8.05
C GLY A 24 -1.97 -13.34 8.05
N HIS A 25 -0.81 -13.93 7.73
CA HIS A 25 0.48 -13.25 7.89
C HIS A 25 1.06 -12.76 6.55
N ASP A 26 0.99 -13.58 5.50
CA ASP A 26 1.64 -13.25 4.22
C ASP A 26 0.86 -12.22 3.39
N TYR A 27 -0.43 -12.02 3.64
CA TYR A 27 -1.18 -10.91 3.02
C TYR A 27 -0.71 -9.55 3.54
N MET A 28 -0.73 -9.37 4.86
CA MET A 28 -0.31 -8.11 5.48
C MET A 28 1.16 -7.82 5.14
N ARG A 29 2.01 -8.85 5.11
CA ARG A 29 3.39 -8.71 4.64
C ARG A 29 3.47 -8.18 3.20
N ARG A 30 2.69 -8.74 2.27
CA ARG A 30 2.71 -8.31 0.87
C ARG A 30 2.12 -6.91 0.68
N HIS A 31 1.04 -6.60 1.38
CA HIS A 31 0.49 -5.23 1.43
C HIS A 31 1.55 -4.24 1.90
N ASN A 32 2.22 -4.52 3.03
CA ASN A 32 3.29 -3.67 3.56
C ASN A 32 4.48 -3.50 2.60
N GLU A 33 4.88 -4.56 1.88
CA GLU A 33 5.93 -4.47 0.87
C GLU A 33 5.51 -3.60 -0.33
N ILE A 34 4.24 -3.66 -0.74
CA ILE A 34 3.69 -2.80 -1.80
C ILE A 34 3.61 -1.36 -1.31
N VAL A 35 3.11 -1.11 -0.10
CA VAL A 35 3.12 0.22 0.56
C VAL A 35 4.53 0.79 0.55
N LYS A 36 5.53 -0.01 0.94
CA LYS A 36 6.95 0.37 0.94
C LYS A 36 7.46 0.74 -0.45
N CYS A 37 7.09 -0.03 -1.47
CA CYS A 37 7.44 0.27 -2.87
C CYS A 37 6.85 1.60 -3.33
N ILE A 38 5.54 1.80 -3.12
CA ILE A 38 4.84 3.01 -3.53
C ILE A 38 5.37 4.22 -2.77
N HIS A 39 5.55 4.11 -1.45
CA HIS A 39 6.15 5.14 -0.62
C HIS A 39 7.52 5.56 -1.18
N MET A 40 8.41 4.60 -1.47
CA MET A 40 9.72 4.90 -2.07
C MET A 40 9.60 5.63 -3.41
N LEU A 41 8.72 5.16 -4.30
CA LEU A 41 8.53 5.76 -5.63
C LEU A 41 8.04 7.21 -5.52
N ARG A 42 7.12 7.49 -4.59
CA ARG A 42 6.63 8.85 -4.33
C ARG A 42 7.72 9.72 -3.71
N CYS A 43 8.46 9.24 -2.71
CA CYS A 43 9.60 9.97 -2.14
C CYS A 43 10.63 10.38 -3.19
N LYS A 44 10.97 9.47 -4.11
CA LYS A 44 11.89 9.74 -5.22
C LYS A 44 11.32 10.76 -6.21
N LYS A 45 10.06 10.60 -6.63
CA LYS A 45 9.37 11.52 -7.55
C LYS A 45 9.39 12.96 -7.03
N TYR A 46 9.12 13.14 -5.74
CA TYR A 46 9.05 14.47 -5.11
C TYR A 46 10.37 14.94 -4.51
N LYS A 47 11.48 14.21 -4.72
CA LYS A 47 12.82 14.56 -4.23
C LYS A 47 12.84 14.79 -2.71
N ILE A 48 12.10 13.98 -1.97
CA ILE A 48 12.08 13.99 -0.49
C ILE A 48 13.27 13.18 0.07
N GLU A 49 13.68 12.13 -0.64
CA GLU A 49 14.82 11.28 -0.28
C GLU A 49 15.85 11.20 -1.41
N ASP A 50 17.06 10.72 -1.07
CA ASP A 50 18.14 10.48 -2.02
C ASP A 50 17.76 9.42 -3.06
N SER A 51 18.03 9.75 -4.33
CA SER A 51 17.81 8.88 -5.49
C SER A 51 18.49 7.51 -5.41
N GLY A 52 19.63 7.41 -4.69
CA GLY A 52 20.45 6.21 -4.55
C GLY A 52 19.90 5.15 -3.58
N LYS A 53 18.88 5.49 -2.79
CA LYS A 53 18.29 4.55 -1.81
C LYS A 53 17.66 3.35 -2.53
N LYS A 54 18.05 2.14 -2.14
CA LYS A 54 17.51 0.88 -2.68
C LYS A 54 16.27 0.47 -1.87
N LEU A 55 15.35 -0.26 -2.50
CA LEU A 55 14.12 -0.73 -1.85
C LEU A 55 14.39 -1.49 -0.56
N ARG A 56 15.41 -2.36 -0.55
CA ARG A 56 15.77 -3.17 0.63
C ARG A 56 16.07 -2.33 1.86
N SER A 57 16.77 -1.19 1.71
CA SER A 57 17.13 -0.28 2.79
C SER A 57 16.10 0.84 3.01
N HIS A 58 15.01 0.86 2.25
CA HIS A 58 13.95 1.84 2.45
C HIS A 58 13.16 1.53 3.71
N SER A 59 12.84 2.57 4.48
CA SER A 59 11.96 2.48 5.63
C SER A 59 10.73 3.33 5.36
N VAL A 60 9.56 2.81 5.68
CA VAL A 60 8.31 3.55 5.56
C VAL A 60 8.18 4.45 6.78
N GLN A 61 8.14 5.75 6.54
CA GLN A 61 7.89 6.74 7.57
C GLN A 61 6.42 7.16 7.47
N GLN A 62 5.76 7.29 8.62
CA GLN A 62 4.34 7.62 8.66
C GLN A 62 4.04 8.96 7.97
N ILE A 63 4.93 9.94 8.14
CA ILE A 63 4.83 11.24 7.47
C ILE A 63 6.22 11.65 6.98
N VAL A 64 6.32 12.00 5.71
CA VAL A 64 7.50 12.64 5.11
C VAL A 64 7.06 13.85 4.30
N ALA A 65 7.83 14.93 4.35
CA ALA A 65 7.45 16.16 3.69
C ALA A 65 8.65 16.97 3.23
N ASN A 66 8.41 17.80 2.22
CA ASN A 66 9.24 18.94 1.89
C ASN A 66 8.36 20.21 1.81
N LYS A 67 8.93 21.30 1.30
CA LYS A 67 8.23 22.59 1.15
C LYS A 67 6.93 22.47 0.32
N TYR A 68 6.89 21.56 -0.65
CA TYR A 68 5.83 21.50 -1.66
C TYR A 68 4.92 20.28 -1.51
N VAL A 69 5.39 19.19 -0.89
CA VAL A 69 4.65 17.93 -0.85
C VAL A 69 4.75 17.30 0.53
N GLU A 70 3.67 16.65 0.94
CA GLU A 70 3.59 15.83 2.15
C GLU A 70 3.01 14.48 1.79
N ILE A 71 3.72 13.40 2.14
CA ILE A 71 3.29 12.02 1.96
C ILE A 71 2.99 11.47 3.35
N ARG A 72 1.78 10.96 3.54
CA ARG A 72 1.35 10.28 4.77
C ARG A 72 1.03 8.83 4.46
N VAL A 73 1.42 7.93 5.33
CA VAL A 73 1.10 6.50 5.28
C VAL A 73 0.30 6.16 6.52
N ASP A 74 -0.75 5.35 6.39
CA ASP A 74 -1.53 4.85 7.53
C ASP A 74 -1.95 5.95 8.51
N THR A 75 -2.36 7.11 8.00
CA THR A 75 -2.66 8.28 8.83
C THR A 75 -4.09 8.74 8.61
N THR A 76 -4.79 8.97 9.71
CA THR A 76 -6.15 9.49 9.70
C THR A 76 -6.18 10.90 9.12
N ILE A 77 -7.00 11.11 8.09
CA ILE A 77 -7.30 12.43 7.54
C ILE A 77 -8.45 13.04 8.36
N LYS A 78 -8.19 14.20 8.97
CA LYS A 78 -9.24 15.00 9.60
C LYS A 78 -9.96 15.80 8.52
N THR A 79 -11.28 15.68 8.52
CA THR A 79 -12.20 16.43 7.66
C THR A 79 -13.26 17.09 8.52
N ASP A 80 -13.86 18.19 8.04
CA ASP A 80 -14.90 18.91 8.78
C ASP A 80 -16.16 18.06 8.98
N VAL A 81 -16.41 17.13 8.06
CA VAL A 81 -17.45 16.11 8.17
C VAL A 81 -16.83 14.83 8.73
N LYS A 82 -17.53 14.16 9.65
CA LYS A 82 -17.10 12.84 10.15
C LYS A 82 -17.24 11.78 9.06
N ILE A 83 -16.10 11.26 8.61
CA ILE A 83 -16.03 10.13 7.66
C ILE A 83 -15.64 8.87 8.44
N LYS A 84 -16.38 7.77 8.25
CA LYS A 84 -16.16 6.50 8.96
C LYS A 84 -14.84 5.82 8.57
N TYR A 85 -14.49 5.87 7.29
CA TYR A 85 -13.29 5.27 6.71
C TYR A 85 -12.37 6.37 6.20
N ASN A 86 -11.58 6.96 7.11
CA ASN A 86 -10.77 8.16 6.83
C ASN A 86 -9.27 7.94 7.05
N LYS A 87 -8.81 6.68 6.96
CA LYS A 87 -7.41 6.31 7.10
C LYS A 87 -6.97 5.54 5.85
N PRO A 88 -6.64 6.24 4.76
CA PRO A 88 -6.11 5.60 3.56
C PRO A 88 -4.73 4.99 3.77
N ASP A 89 -4.37 4.03 2.92
CA ASP A 89 -3.02 3.43 2.93
C ASP A 89 -1.94 4.50 2.70
N ILE A 90 -2.06 5.32 1.65
CA ILE A 90 -1.13 6.43 1.36
C ILE A 90 -1.90 7.67 0.88
N VAL A 91 -1.48 8.84 1.39
CA VAL A 91 -2.00 10.15 1.00
C VAL A 91 -0.83 11.02 0.55
N VAL A 92 -0.92 11.63 -0.63
CA VAL A 92 0.03 12.64 -1.09
C VAL A 92 -0.69 13.98 -1.21
N ILE A 93 -0.20 14.98 -0.49
CA ILE A 93 -0.71 16.34 -0.52
C ILE A 93 0.29 17.19 -1.29
N ASP A 94 -0.05 17.58 -2.52
CA ASP A 94 0.73 18.50 -3.32
C ASP A 94 0.26 19.94 -3.06
N LYS A 95 1.06 20.67 -2.30
CA LYS A 95 0.77 22.05 -1.89
C LYS A 95 0.90 23.04 -3.06
N LYS A 96 1.59 22.66 -4.14
CA LYS A 96 1.80 23.51 -5.31
C LYS A 96 0.62 23.40 -6.27
N SER A 97 0.18 22.19 -6.61
CA SER A 97 -1.01 22.00 -7.46
C SER A 97 -2.33 22.08 -6.69
N LYS A 98 -2.29 22.05 -5.35
CA LYS A 98 -3.45 21.97 -4.45
C LYS A 98 -4.25 20.68 -4.68
N GLU A 99 -3.54 19.59 -5.00
CA GLU A 99 -4.14 18.27 -5.22
C GLU A 99 -3.84 17.33 -4.06
N ILE A 100 -4.81 16.46 -3.78
CA ILE A 100 -4.64 15.34 -2.85
C ILE A 100 -4.78 14.05 -3.65
N ILE A 101 -3.78 13.20 -3.58
CA ILE A 101 -3.81 11.85 -4.17
C ILE A 101 -4.00 10.87 -3.04
N ILE A 102 -5.07 10.08 -3.11
CA ILE A 102 -5.33 8.97 -2.21
C ILE A 102 -4.98 7.68 -2.94
N VAL A 103 -4.26 6.78 -2.28
CA VAL A 103 -3.88 5.47 -2.81
C VAL A 103 -4.34 4.42 -1.81
N GLU A 104 -5.14 3.47 -2.30
CA GLU A 104 -5.56 2.27 -1.58
C GLU A 104 -4.95 1.04 -2.28
N ILE A 105 -4.55 0.04 -1.50
CA ILE A 105 -3.81 -1.13 -1.98
C ILE A 105 -4.59 -2.39 -1.64
N GLY A 106 -5.22 -2.97 -2.66
CA GLY A 106 -5.83 -4.29 -2.58
C GLY A 106 -4.91 -5.39 -3.12
N VAL A 107 -4.67 -6.44 -2.34
CA VAL A 107 -4.04 -7.69 -2.82
C VAL A 107 -5.13 -8.76 -2.87
N THR A 108 -5.80 -8.89 -4.01
CA THR A 108 -6.94 -9.80 -4.18
C THR A 108 -6.84 -10.59 -5.48
N SER A 109 -7.59 -11.69 -5.56
CA SER A 109 -7.76 -12.42 -6.83
C SER A 109 -8.62 -11.60 -7.77
N ILE A 110 -8.33 -11.65 -9.06
CA ILE A 110 -9.10 -10.92 -10.07
C ILE A 110 -10.58 -11.33 -10.06
N ASP A 111 -10.84 -12.60 -9.74
CA ASP A 111 -12.19 -13.18 -9.66
C ASP A 111 -13.03 -12.56 -8.54
N ASN A 112 -12.38 -12.04 -7.49
CA ASN A 112 -13.03 -11.47 -6.30
C ASN A 112 -12.99 -9.94 -6.29
N LEU A 113 -12.40 -9.30 -7.32
CA LEU A 113 -12.16 -7.86 -7.34
C LEU A 113 -13.46 -7.06 -7.15
N GLN A 114 -14.51 -7.42 -7.88
CA GLN A 114 -15.82 -6.78 -7.76
C GLN A 114 -16.39 -6.87 -6.35
N GLN A 115 -16.24 -7.99 -5.65
CA GLN A 115 -16.77 -8.16 -4.30
C GLN A 115 -16.02 -7.31 -3.26
N VAL A 116 -14.72 -7.08 -3.46
CA VAL A 116 -13.89 -6.35 -2.47
C VAL A 116 -13.80 -4.86 -2.73
N GLU A 117 -14.12 -4.39 -3.94
CA GLU A 117 -14.12 -2.95 -4.31
C GLU A 117 -15.53 -2.32 -4.34
N SER A 118 -16.59 -3.11 -4.15
CA SER A 118 -18.00 -2.64 -4.11
C SER A 118 -18.37 -1.93 -2.81
#